data_AF-A0A3A0DMR3-F1
#
_entry.id   AF-A0A3A0DMR3-F1
#
_cell.length_a   1.000
_cell.length_b   1.000
_cell.length_c   1.000
_cell.angle_alpha   90.00
_cell.angle_beta   90.00
_cell.angle_gamma   90.00
#
_symmetry.space_group_name_H-M   'P 1'
#
loop_
_entity.id
_entity.type
_entity.pdbx_description
1 polymer ?
#
loop_
_entity_poly.entity_id
_entity_poly.type
_entity_poly.pdbx_seq_one_letter_code
_entity_poly.pdbx_strand_id
1 'polypeptide(L)'
;MWCKRCQQDAPGIANGEGGMACARCGSTVRTSPTAAGEKRSADEMAALASAALADDAPTTDTWQLDAELTEAERLLAAFSPLAVPADASLVIASQAARTHRFDPEVKRRDELEKPPAIGGFVAWILLLAGTMALVCGGVLIGWSLYAGRAALWNLGLPILLAGQAGLLLGVVLQLVRIWQNHRAAAERLAAVDRQLGDLEQTTTLLGNTYGAGSSTFFAHLAEGASPHLLLADLKGQMDLLAMKMSGK
;
A
#
# COMPACT_ATOMS: atom_id res chain seq x y z
N MET A 1 -18.52 4.07 3.61
CA MET A 1 -19.34 3.45 4.68
C MET A 1 -18.97 1.99 4.69
N TRP A 2 -18.54 1.44 5.82
CA TRP A 2 -18.07 0.06 5.85
C TRP A 2 -19.24 -0.93 5.78
N CYS A 3 -19.31 -1.72 4.70
CA CYS A 3 -20.31 -2.77 4.56
C CYS A 3 -19.78 -4.09 5.12
N LYS A 4 -20.37 -4.61 6.20
CA LYS A 4 -19.97 -5.90 6.80
C LYS A 4 -20.12 -7.10 5.85
N ARG A 5 -21.01 -7.01 4.85
CA ARG A 5 -21.26 -8.10 3.90
C ARG A 5 -20.26 -8.12 2.74
N CYS A 6 -19.81 -6.95 2.29
CA CYS A 6 -18.79 -6.82 1.24
C CYS A 6 -17.36 -6.73 1.79
N GLN A 7 -17.21 -6.50 3.10
CA GLN A 7 -15.93 -6.20 3.79
C GLN A 7 -15.11 -5.11 3.08
N GLN A 8 -15.80 -4.10 2.55
CA GLN A 8 -15.19 -2.98 1.82
C GLN A 8 -15.99 -1.70 2.09
N ASP A 9 -15.34 -0.55 1.94
CA ASP A 9 -15.99 0.75 1.91
C ASP A 9 -16.78 0.92 0.61
N ALA A 10 -18.10 1.07 0.73
CA ALA A 10 -18.99 1.31 -0.40
C ALA A 10 -19.75 2.63 -0.23
N PRO A 11 -20.11 3.31 -1.34
CA PRO A 11 -21.07 4.40 -1.30
C PRO A 11 -22.45 3.87 -0.88
N GLY A 12 -23.14 4.61 -0.02
CA GLY A 12 -24.50 4.30 0.39
C GLY A 12 -25.51 4.90 -0.57
N ILE A 13 -26.56 4.15 -0.88
CA ILE A 13 -27.72 4.61 -1.65
C ILE A 13 -28.89 4.77 -0.68
N ALA A 14 -29.63 5.87 -0.79
CA ALA A 14 -30.84 6.05 -0.01
C ALA A 14 -31.88 4.98 -0.38
N ASN A 15 -32.33 4.21 0.60
CA ASN A 15 -33.47 3.32 0.46
C ASN A 15 -34.74 4.09 0.84
N GLY A 16 -35.87 3.78 0.20
CA GLY A 16 -37.14 4.52 0.35
C GLY A 16 -37.69 4.56 1.78
N GLU A 17 -37.19 3.72 2.68
CA GLU A 17 -37.58 3.65 4.10
C GLU A 17 -36.72 4.55 5.01
N GLY A 18 -35.94 5.47 4.46
CA GLY A 18 -35.11 6.40 5.25
C GLY A 18 -33.81 5.79 5.80
N GLY A 19 -33.44 4.59 5.34
CA GLY A 19 -32.15 3.95 5.64
C GLY A 19 -31.17 4.05 4.47
N MET A 20 -29.86 3.90 4.73
CA MET A 20 -28.85 3.77 3.68
C MET A 20 -28.58 2.28 3.39
N ALA A 21 -28.55 1.90 2.12
CA ALA A 21 -28.21 0.55 1.66
C ALA A 21 -26.87 0.56 0.92
N CYS A 22 -26.11 -0.53 1.02
CA CYS A 22 -24.88 -0.70 0.27
C CYS A 22 -25.18 -0.74 -1.24
N ALA A 23 -24.51 0.10 -2.04
CA ALA A 23 -24.67 0.12 -3.50
C ALA A 23 -24.36 -1.23 -4.17
N ARG A 24 -23.51 -2.05 -3.55
CA ARG A 24 -23.00 -3.30 -4.15
C ARG A 24 -23.87 -4.52 -3.85
N CYS A 25 -24.30 -4.68 -2.59
CA CYS A 25 -25.06 -5.88 -2.17
C CYS A 25 -26.48 -5.58 -1.69
N GLY A 26 -26.90 -4.31 -1.67
CA GLY A 26 -28.22 -3.89 -1.22
C GLY A 26 -28.48 -4.03 0.29
N SER A 27 -27.51 -4.49 1.08
CA SER A 27 -27.71 -4.66 2.52
C SER A 27 -27.91 -3.32 3.21
N THR A 28 -28.97 -3.20 4.01
CA THR A 28 -29.25 -2.02 4.84
C THR A 28 -28.17 -1.85 5.90
N VAL A 29 -27.47 -0.71 5.88
CA VAL A 29 -26.47 -0.36 6.88
C VAL A 29 -27.19 0.42 7.96
N ARG A 30 -27.34 -0.18 9.16
CA ARG A 30 -27.89 0.53 10.32
C ARG A 30 -26.93 1.66 10.68
N THR A 31 -27.29 2.89 10.33
CA THR A 31 -26.69 4.08 10.91
C THR A 31 -27.14 4.12 12.36
N SER A 32 -26.25 3.76 13.28
CA SER A 32 -26.52 3.95 14.70
C SER A 32 -26.80 5.43 14.91
N PRO A 33 -27.97 5.83 15.45
CA PRO A 33 -28.26 7.23 15.71
C PRO A 33 -27.37 7.70 16.87
N THR A 34 -26.16 8.14 16.55
CA THR A 34 -25.28 8.86 17.47
C THR A 34 -25.77 10.30 17.58
N ALA A 35 -26.68 10.56 18.53
CA ALA A 35 -26.74 11.79 19.33
C ALA A 35 -28.00 11.83 20.21
N ALA A 36 -28.00 11.10 21.32
CA ALA A 36 -28.73 11.52 22.51
C ALA A 36 -27.76 11.37 23.67
N GLY A 37 -27.28 12.50 24.17
CA GLY A 37 -26.21 12.58 25.17
C GLY A 37 -26.64 11.99 26.50
N GLU A 38 -26.11 10.80 26.80
CA GLU A 38 -26.09 10.26 28.16
C GLU A 38 -24.75 10.65 28.78
N LYS A 39 -24.80 11.52 29.79
CA LYS A 39 -23.64 12.01 30.52
C LYS A 39 -23.02 10.86 31.34
N ARG A 40 -22.16 10.07 30.70
CA ARG A 40 -21.28 9.13 31.41
C ARG A 40 -20.16 9.91 32.09
N SER A 41 -19.95 9.60 33.37
CA SER A 41 -18.98 10.23 34.25
C SER A 41 -17.55 10.01 33.75
N ALA A 42 -16.69 11.02 33.98
CA ALA A 42 -15.31 11.04 33.52
C ALA A 42 -14.46 9.88 34.06
N ASP A 43 -14.83 9.30 35.20
CA ASP A 43 -14.13 8.17 35.82
C ASP A 43 -14.36 6.84 35.11
N GLU A 44 -15.53 6.63 34.48
CA GLU A 44 -15.81 5.41 33.71
C GLU A 44 -15.12 5.44 32.33
N MET A 45 -14.93 6.65 31.79
CA MET A 45 -14.27 6.86 30.50
C MET A 45 -12.75 6.63 30.58
N ALA A 46 -12.12 6.89 31.74
CA ALA A 46 -10.70 6.61 31.97
C ALA A 46 -10.40 5.10 32.14
N ALA A 47 -11.33 4.35 32.75
CA ALA A 47 -11.21 2.89 32.91
C ALA A 47 -11.50 2.14 31.60
N LEU A 48 -12.45 2.63 30.78
CA LEU A 48 -12.71 2.06 29.45
C LEU A 48 -11.61 2.43 28.44
N ALA A 49 -10.98 3.61 28.56
CA ALA A 49 -9.86 4.00 27.69
C ALA A 49 -8.58 3.18 27.96
N SER A 50 -8.34 2.76 29.20
CA SER A 50 -7.19 1.89 29.53
C SER A 50 -7.44 0.42 29.17
N ALA A 51 -8.69 -0.06 29.24
CA ALA A 51 -9.06 -1.39 28.74
C ALA A 51 -9.11 -1.47 27.20
N ALA A 52 -9.54 -0.41 26.51
CA ALA A 52 -9.63 -0.39 25.05
C ALA A 52 -8.28 -0.25 24.32
N LEU A 53 -7.20 0.08 25.02
CA LEU A 53 -5.83 0.09 24.48
C LEU A 53 -5.13 -1.28 24.59
N ALA A 54 -5.75 -2.26 25.25
CA ALA A 54 -5.17 -3.58 25.52
C ALA A 54 -5.77 -4.71 24.68
N ASP A 55 -6.85 -4.47 23.92
CA ASP A 55 -7.58 -5.53 23.21
C ASP A 55 -7.62 -5.24 21.70
N ASP A 56 -6.96 -6.12 20.94
CA ASP A 56 -7.05 -6.29 19.49
C ASP A 56 -6.77 -5.05 18.60
N ALA A 57 -5.55 -4.51 18.69
CA ALA A 57 -4.93 -4.06 17.44
C ALA A 57 -4.63 -5.34 16.65
N PRO A 58 -5.28 -5.61 15.50
CA PRO A 58 -4.95 -6.78 14.70
C PRO A 58 -3.47 -6.65 14.37
N THR A 59 -2.67 -7.52 14.97
CA THR A 59 -1.28 -7.75 14.59
C THR A 59 -1.34 -8.42 13.23
N THR A 60 -1.66 -7.64 12.20
CA THR A 60 -1.36 -8.01 10.83
C THR A 60 0.14 -8.14 10.78
N ASP A 61 0.56 -9.40 10.82
CA ASP A 61 1.93 -9.82 10.72
C ASP A 61 2.56 -9.18 9.49
N THR A 62 3.41 -8.18 9.73
CA THR A 62 4.03 -7.37 8.67
C THR A 62 4.84 -8.23 7.69
N TRP A 63 5.31 -9.40 8.14
CA TRP A 63 5.98 -10.40 7.30
C TRP A 63 5.03 -11.04 6.26
N GLN A 64 3.76 -11.24 6.62
CA GLN A 64 2.78 -11.89 5.74
C GLN A 64 2.37 -10.94 4.61
N LEU A 65 2.24 -9.65 4.94
CA LEU A 65 1.98 -8.61 3.94
C LEU A 65 3.14 -8.47 2.93
N ASP A 66 4.39 -8.49 3.41
CA ASP A 66 5.58 -8.46 2.54
C ASP A 66 5.68 -9.71 1.65
N ALA A 67 5.29 -10.88 2.16
CA ALA A 67 5.25 -12.11 1.36
C ALA A 67 4.19 -12.02 0.25
N GLU A 68 2.99 -11.52 0.57
CA GLU A 68 1.91 -11.30 -0.41
C GLU A 68 2.30 -10.25 -1.48
N LEU A 69 2.99 -9.18 -1.09
CA LEU A 69 3.52 -8.17 -2.01
C LEU A 69 4.58 -8.76 -2.95
N THR A 70 5.49 -9.59 -2.43
CA THR A 70 6.53 -10.25 -3.24
C THR A 70 5.92 -11.22 -4.26
N GLU A 71 4.85 -11.92 -3.86
CA GLU A 71 4.13 -12.84 -4.76
C GLU A 71 3.35 -12.08 -5.83
N ALA A 72 2.67 -10.99 -5.46
CA ALA A 72 2.02 -10.11 -6.42
C ALA A 72 3.02 -9.52 -7.43
N GLU A 73 4.20 -9.09 -6.96
CA GLU A 73 5.27 -8.56 -7.82
C GLU A 73 5.82 -9.64 -8.78
N ARG A 74 5.95 -10.88 -8.32
CA ARG A 74 6.31 -12.02 -9.19
C ARG A 74 5.26 -12.31 -10.25
N LEU A 75 3.98 -12.27 -9.90
CA LEU A 75 2.89 -12.46 -10.85
C LEU A 75 2.88 -11.32 -11.88
N LEU A 76 2.99 -10.07 -11.43
CA LEU A 76 3.10 -8.90 -12.32
C LEU A 76 4.33 -8.99 -13.24
N ALA A 77 5.47 -9.47 -12.73
CA ALA A 77 6.67 -9.68 -13.55
C ALA A 77 6.49 -10.81 -14.58
N ALA A 78 5.74 -11.86 -14.25
CA ALA A 78 5.41 -12.94 -15.18
C ALA A 78 4.40 -12.50 -16.25
N PHE A 79 3.49 -11.58 -15.91
CA PHE A 79 2.54 -10.98 -16.85
C PHE A 79 3.11 -9.78 -17.61
N SER A 80 4.23 -9.20 -17.17
CA SER A 80 4.96 -8.18 -17.91
C SER A 80 5.48 -8.83 -19.18
N PRO A 81 4.84 -8.56 -20.34
CA PRO A 81 5.11 -9.32 -21.53
C PRO A 81 6.55 -9.06 -21.94
N LEU A 82 7.33 -10.14 -21.99
CA LEU A 82 8.65 -10.25 -22.59
C LEU A 82 9.00 -9.03 -23.42
N ALA A 83 9.91 -8.21 -22.90
CA ALA A 83 10.59 -7.16 -23.63
C ALA A 83 10.90 -7.70 -25.03
N VAL A 84 10.14 -7.20 -26.02
CA VAL A 84 10.28 -7.62 -27.40
C VAL A 84 11.69 -7.20 -27.82
N PRO A 85 12.59 -8.13 -28.16
CA PRO A 85 13.92 -7.75 -28.65
C PRO A 85 13.73 -6.87 -29.88
N ALA A 86 14.35 -5.68 -29.84
CA ALA A 86 14.11 -4.55 -30.73
C ALA A 86 14.56 -4.74 -32.19
N ASP A 87 14.82 -5.97 -32.63
CA ASP A 87 15.64 -6.23 -33.82
C ASP A 87 14.85 -6.75 -35.05
N ALA A 88 13.50 -6.73 -35.03
CA ALA A 88 12.70 -7.27 -36.13
C ALA A 88 11.55 -6.34 -36.61
N SER A 89 11.81 -5.04 -36.73
CA SER A 89 10.88 -4.12 -37.41
C SER A 89 11.62 -3.11 -38.28
N LEU A 90 12.16 -3.60 -39.40
CA LEU A 90 12.51 -2.79 -40.55
C LEU A 90 11.62 -3.25 -41.70
N VAL A 91 11.06 -2.28 -42.43
CA VAL A 91 10.33 -2.46 -43.70
C VAL A 91 8.83 -2.79 -43.59
N ILE A 92 8.05 -1.96 -42.89
CA ILE A 92 6.84 -1.34 -43.50
C ILE A 92 6.77 0.10 -42.99
N ALA A 93 7.40 1.00 -43.74
CA ALA A 93 7.17 2.45 -43.69
C ALA A 93 5.70 2.70 -44.15
N SER A 94 4.99 3.79 -43.88
CA SER A 94 5.34 5.20 -43.71
C SER A 94 3.99 5.94 -43.65
N GLN A 95 3.92 7.10 -42.99
CA GLN A 95 2.78 8.06 -42.99
C GLN A 95 1.78 7.99 -41.81
N ALA A 96 2.29 7.91 -40.58
CA ALA A 96 1.64 8.58 -39.43
C ALA A 96 2.70 9.16 -38.48
N ALA A 97 3.81 9.62 -39.07
CA ALA A 97 4.94 10.20 -38.37
C ALA A 97 4.59 11.59 -37.82
N ARG A 98 4.04 11.65 -36.61
CA ARG A 98 4.21 12.73 -35.61
C ARG A 98 3.49 12.41 -34.29
N THR A 99 3.56 11.18 -33.82
CA THR A 99 3.27 10.92 -32.41
C THR A 99 4.58 11.00 -31.65
N HIS A 100 4.60 11.87 -30.65
CA HIS A 100 5.71 12.12 -29.75
C HIS A 100 6.37 10.79 -29.36
N ARG A 101 7.63 10.66 -29.77
CA ARG A 101 8.59 9.71 -29.22
C ARG A 101 8.69 10.04 -27.73
N PHE A 102 7.81 9.44 -26.93
CA PHE A 102 8.06 9.28 -25.51
C PHE A 102 9.30 8.40 -25.44
N ASP A 103 10.46 9.04 -25.34
CA ASP A 103 11.67 8.40 -24.86
C ASP A 103 11.31 7.86 -23.47
N PRO A 104 11.26 6.54 -23.23
CA PRO A 104 11.31 6.03 -21.87
C PRO A 104 12.77 6.14 -21.41
N GLU A 105 13.37 7.32 -21.54
CA GLU A 105 14.58 7.69 -20.82
C GLU A 105 14.17 8.13 -19.41
N VAL A 106 13.35 7.29 -18.75
CA VAL A 106 13.45 7.09 -17.30
C VAL A 106 14.75 6.33 -17.09
N LYS A 107 15.84 7.03 -17.41
CA LYS A 107 17.20 6.72 -17.06
C LYS A 107 17.23 6.67 -15.55
N ARG A 108 17.01 5.46 -15.02
CA ARG A 108 17.95 4.78 -14.13
C ARG A 108 18.65 5.77 -13.18
N ARG A 109 17.86 6.54 -12.45
CA ARG A 109 18.27 7.32 -11.28
C ARG A 109 17.85 6.62 -9.99
N ASP A 110 17.35 5.39 -10.10
CA ASP A 110 17.03 4.52 -8.96
C ASP A 110 18.19 3.59 -8.56
N GLU A 111 19.39 3.80 -9.10
CA GLU A 111 20.62 3.48 -8.37
C GLU A 111 20.91 4.54 -7.29
N LEU A 112 19.80 5.06 -6.72
CA LEU A 112 19.74 5.82 -5.49
C LEU A 112 20.36 4.92 -4.43
N GLU A 113 21.57 5.30 -4.02
CA GLU A 113 22.29 4.90 -2.83
C GLU A 113 21.39 4.12 -1.88
N LYS A 114 21.54 2.78 -1.87
CA LYS A 114 20.99 1.94 -0.80
C LYS A 114 21.49 2.56 0.51
N PRO A 115 20.64 3.23 1.30
CA PRO A 115 21.11 3.83 2.54
C PRO A 115 21.72 2.70 3.37
N PRO A 116 22.90 2.89 3.95
CA PRO A 116 23.61 1.82 4.62
C PRO A 116 22.69 1.23 5.70
N ALA A 117 22.35 -0.05 5.56
CA ALA A 117 21.47 -0.81 6.46
C ALA A 117 21.95 -0.86 7.92
N ILE A 118 23.14 -0.29 8.17
CA ILE A 118 23.81 -0.17 9.46
C ILE A 118 22.90 0.50 10.52
N GLY A 119 22.08 1.48 10.12
CA GLY A 119 21.19 2.18 11.06
C GLY A 119 20.18 1.27 11.76
N GLY A 120 19.74 0.20 11.09
CA GLY A 120 18.81 -0.74 11.70
C GLY A 120 19.43 -1.69 12.71
N PHE A 121 20.65 -2.13 12.43
CA PHE A 121 21.36 -3.04 13.31
C PHE A 121 21.82 -2.35 14.60
N VAL A 122 22.27 -1.10 14.51
CA VAL A 122 22.65 -0.29 15.69
C VAL A 122 21.46 -0.06 16.61
N ALA A 123 20.30 0.33 16.06
CA ALA A 123 19.09 0.51 16.86
C ALA A 123 18.65 -0.79 17.55
N TRP A 124 18.78 -1.92 16.85
CA TRP A 124 18.47 -3.24 17.40
C TRP A 124 19.41 -3.63 18.55
N ILE A 125 20.72 -3.44 18.39
CA ILE A 125 21.70 -3.69 19.46
C ILE A 125 21.44 -2.77 20.66
N LEU A 126 21.16 -1.49 20.43
CA LEU A 126 20.95 -0.52 21.51
C LEU A 126 19.73 -0.88 22.36
N LEU A 127 18.66 -1.37 21.73
CA LEU A 127 17.47 -1.88 22.43
C LEU A 127 17.76 -3.16 23.21
N LEU A 128 18.50 -4.10 22.61
CA LEU A 128 18.85 -5.36 23.27
C LEU A 128 19.78 -5.13 24.46
N ALA A 129 20.74 -4.23 24.32
CA ALA A 129 21.62 -3.80 25.41
C ALA A 129 20.84 -3.05 26.51
N GLY A 130 19.93 -2.14 26.15
CA GLY A 130 19.12 -1.39 27.10
C GLY A 130 18.17 -2.27 27.91
N THR A 131 17.50 -3.23 27.26
CA THR A 131 16.60 -4.19 27.93
C THR A 131 17.38 -5.09 28.90
N MET A 132 18.52 -5.63 28.48
CA MET A 132 19.38 -6.44 29.36
C MET A 132 19.90 -5.65 30.56
N ALA A 133 20.35 -4.41 30.35
CA ALA A 133 20.81 -3.54 31.43
C ALA A 133 19.68 -3.24 32.44
N LEU A 134 18.45 -2.99 31.96
CA LEU A 134 17.30 -2.70 32.82
C LEU A 134 16.87 -3.93 33.64
N VAL A 135 16.77 -5.10 33.01
CA VAL A 135 16.43 -6.36 33.71
C VAL A 135 17.50 -6.70 34.75
N CYS A 136 18.79 -6.60 34.39
CA CYS A 136 19.90 -6.83 35.30
C CYS A 136 19.89 -5.85 36.49
N GLY A 137 19.72 -4.55 36.23
CA GLY A 137 19.62 -3.52 37.26
C GLY A 137 18.41 -3.73 38.18
N GLY A 138 17.26 -4.11 37.62
CA GLY A 138 16.05 -4.42 38.39
C GLY A 138 16.22 -5.62 39.31
N VAL A 139 16.85 -6.69 38.83
CA VAL A 139 17.15 -7.89 39.64
C VAL A 139 18.12 -7.53 40.78
N LEU A 140 19.15 -6.72 40.54
CA LEU A 140 20.09 -6.27 41.58
C LEU A 140 19.39 -5.43 42.66
N ILE A 141 18.47 -4.54 42.28
CA ILE A 141 17.70 -3.74 43.24
C ILE A 141 16.72 -4.62 44.03
N GLY A 142 16.01 -5.53 43.36
CA GLY A 142 15.12 -6.49 44.03
C GLY A 142 15.86 -7.36 45.04
N TRP A 143 17.05 -7.85 44.66
CA TRP A 143 17.92 -8.61 45.56
C TRP A 143 18.47 -7.78 46.71
N SER A 144 18.79 -6.51 46.47
CA SER A 144 19.23 -5.57 47.51
C SER A 144 18.14 -5.34 48.57
N LEU A 145 16.88 -5.17 48.14
CA LEU A 145 15.73 -5.02 49.03
C LEU A 145 15.48 -6.30 49.84
N TYR A 146 15.59 -7.47 49.20
CA TYR A 146 15.42 -8.75 49.87
C TYR A 146 16.52 -9.04 50.90
N ALA A 147 17.78 -8.71 50.59
CA ALA A 147 18.93 -9.00 51.45
C ALA A 147 19.27 -7.89 52.47
N GLY A 148 18.57 -6.74 52.42
CA GLY A 148 18.83 -5.59 53.30
C GLY A 148 20.23 -4.97 53.17
N ARG A 149 20.95 -5.23 52.06
CA ARG A 149 22.31 -4.71 51.82
C ARG A 149 22.29 -3.43 50.99
N ALA A 150 22.48 -2.29 51.67
CA ALA A 150 22.52 -0.96 51.05
C ALA A 150 23.68 -0.77 50.05
N ALA A 151 24.77 -1.53 50.18
CA ALA A 151 25.92 -1.42 49.27
C ALA A 151 25.57 -1.79 47.80
N LEU A 152 24.60 -2.69 47.57
CA LEU A 152 24.15 -3.03 46.23
C LEU A 152 23.31 -1.91 45.59
N TRP A 153 22.71 -1.05 46.41
CA TRP A 153 21.80 0.01 45.95
C TRP A 153 22.54 1.08 45.14
N ASN A 154 23.76 1.45 45.59
CA ASN A 154 24.63 2.40 44.90
C ASN A 154 25.12 1.90 43.53
N LEU A 155 25.10 0.58 43.29
CA LEU A 155 25.52 -0.03 42.03
C LEU A 155 24.32 -0.30 41.11
N GLY A 156 23.18 -0.73 41.68
CA GLY A 156 21.95 -0.98 40.93
C GLY A 156 21.32 0.29 40.36
N LEU A 157 21.31 1.39 41.13
CA LEU A 157 20.68 2.65 40.72
C LEU A 157 21.29 3.25 39.42
N PRO A 158 22.62 3.42 39.28
CA PRO A 158 23.19 3.94 38.03
C PRO A 158 23.02 2.99 36.85
N ILE A 159 23.07 1.67 37.06
CA ILE A 159 22.83 0.68 36.00
C ILE A 159 21.38 0.77 35.51
N LEU A 160 20.42 0.89 36.43
CA LEU A 160 19.01 1.02 36.08
C LEU A 160 18.73 2.35 35.37
N LEU A 161 19.32 3.44 35.84
CA LEU A 161 19.19 4.77 35.21
C LEU A 161 19.80 4.77 33.79
N ALA A 162 20.97 4.14 33.62
CA ALA A 162 21.61 3.98 32.32
C ALA A 162 20.78 3.10 31.37
N GLY A 163 20.20 2.00 31.87
CA GLY A 163 19.29 1.15 31.10
C GLY A 163 18.04 1.89 30.63
N GLN A 164 17.41 2.69 31.52
CA GLN A 164 16.25 3.50 31.17
C GLN A 164 16.57 4.57 30.12
N ALA A 165 17.69 5.29 30.29
CA ALA A 165 18.14 6.29 29.31
C ALA A 165 18.45 5.65 27.95
N GLY A 166 19.08 4.47 27.94
CA GLY A 166 19.36 3.70 26.73
C GLY A 166 18.09 3.26 25.99
N LEU A 167 17.07 2.79 26.71
CA LEU A 167 15.78 2.42 26.11
C LEU A 167 15.04 3.63 25.52
N LEU A 168 14.99 4.75 26.24
CA LEU A 168 14.38 5.98 25.73
C LEU A 168 15.08 6.44 24.44
N LEU A 169 16.41 6.45 24.43
CA LEU A 169 17.18 6.82 23.24
C LEU A 169 16.93 5.85 22.08
N GLY A 170 16.88 4.54 22.35
CA GLY A 170 16.57 3.51 21.37
C GLY A 170 15.18 3.68 20.74
N VAL A 171 14.16 3.96 21.55
CA VAL A 171 12.79 4.22 21.07
C VAL A 171 12.72 5.49 20.24
N VAL A 172 13.36 6.58 20.67
CA VAL A 172 13.40 7.83 19.90
C VAL A 172 14.06 7.61 18.53
N LEU A 173 15.17 6.86 18.47
CA LEU A 173 15.82 6.50 17.20
C LEU A 173 14.90 5.67 16.30
N GLN A 174 14.16 4.71 16.85
CA GLN A 174 13.17 3.95 16.08
C GLN A 174 12.06 4.84 15.53
N LEU A 175 11.57 5.79 16.33
CA LEU A 175 10.50 6.71 15.92
C LEU A 175 10.95 7.62 14.76
N VAL A 176 12.17 8.15 14.83
CA VAL A 176 12.76 8.94 13.74
C VAL A 176 12.90 8.09 12.48
N ARG A 177 13.32 6.84 12.62
CA ARG A 177 13.45 5.93 11.48
C ARG A 177 12.10 5.63 10.82
N ILE A 178 11.07 5.33 11.63
CA ILE A 178 9.70 5.11 11.14
C ILE A 178 9.20 6.37 10.42
N TRP A 179 9.45 7.55 10.99
CA TRP A 179 9.07 8.83 10.38
C TRP A 179 9.73 9.05 9.01
N GLN A 180 11.03 8.77 8.90
CA GLN A 180 11.75 8.85 7.62
C GLN A 180 11.18 7.88 6.60
N ASN A 181 10.89 6.64 7.00
CA ASN A 181 10.28 5.64 6.13
C ASN A 181 8.88 6.07 5.65
N HIS A 182 8.05 6.66 6.53
CA HIS A 182 6.74 7.18 6.15
C HIS A 182 6.83 8.33 5.14
N ARG A 183 7.81 9.24 5.29
CA ARG A 183 8.02 10.31 4.30
C ARG A 183 8.44 9.75 2.95
N ALA A 184 9.38 8.80 2.95
CA ALA A 184 9.81 8.15 1.71
C ALA A 184 8.64 7.39 1.03
N ALA A 185 7.81 6.70 1.81
CA ALA A 185 6.60 6.05 1.29
C ALA A 185 5.61 7.09 0.73
N ALA A 186 5.34 8.17 1.44
CA ALA A 186 4.44 9.23 0.99
C ALA A 186 4.92 9.88 -0.33
N GLU A 187 6.23 10.08 -0.49
CA GLU A 187 6.80 10.57 -1.76
C GLU A 187 6.61 9.57 -2.91
N ARG A 188 6.79 8.27 -2.66
CA ARG A 188 6.54 7.22 -3.67
C ARG A 188 5.06 7.14 -4.05
N LEU A 189 4.16 7.19 -3.08
CA LEU A 189 2.72 7.24 -3.32
C LEU A 189 2.35 8.48 -4.16
N ALA A 190 2.91 9.64 -3.84
CA ALA A 190 2.70 10.86 -4.63
C ALA A 190 3.27 10.75 -6.05
N ALA A 191 4.34 9.98 -6.27
CA ALA A 191 4.88 9.73 -7.59
C ALA A 191 3.95 8.81 -8.43
N VAL A 192 3.43 7.74 -7.83
CA VAL A 192 2.46 6.84 -8.49
C VAL A 192 1.17 7.59 -8.84
N ASP A 193 0.69 8.47 -7.96
CA ASP A 193 -0.50 9.27 -8.21
C ASP A 193 -0.33 10.18 -9.43
N ARG A 194 0.85 10.79 -9.60
CA ARG A 194 1.18 11.56 -10.82
C ARG A 194 1.20 10.69 -12.07
N GLN A 195 1.76 9.48 -11.99
CA GLN A 195 1.78 8.55 -13.12
C GLN A 195 0.36 8.13 -13.53
N LEU A 196 -0.53 7.89 -12.56
CA LEU A 196 -1.94 7.61 -12.84
C LEU A 196 -2.63 8.80 -13.50
N GLY A 197 -2.33 10.03 -13.05
CA GLY A 197 -2.81 11.26 -13.69
C GLY A 197 -2.33 11.39 -15.15
N ASP A 198 -1.07 11.07 -15.43
CA ASP A 198 -0.52 11.10 -16.80
C ASP A 198 -1.14 10.00 -17.68
N LEU A 199 -1.42 8.82 -17.12
CA LEU A 199 -2.13 7.74 -17.82
C LEU A 199 -3.58 8.12 -18.12
N GLU A 200 -4.26 8.81 -17.21
CA GLU A 200 -5.61 9.32 -17.45
C GLU A 200 -5.60 10.42 -18.52
N GLN A 201 -4.63 11.33 -18.49
CA GLN A 201 -4.48 12.35 -19.53
C GLN A 201 -4.16 11.76 -20.91
N THR A 202 -3.24 10.79 -20.97
CA THR A 202 -2.95 10.11 -22.25
C THR A 202 -4.14 9.30 -22.74
N THR A 203 -4.88 8.63 -21.85
CA THR A 203 -6.11 7.90 -22.20
C THR A 203 -7.24 8.82 -22.65
N THR A 204 -7.39 10.01 -22.06
CA THR A 204 -8.37 11.00 -22.51
C THR A 204 -7.99 11.64 -23.84
N LEU A 205 -6.69 11.87 -24.09
CA LEU A 205 -6.21 12.32 -25.40
C LEU A 205 -6.38 11.25 -26.48
N LEU A 206 -6.06 9.99 -26.18
CA LEU A 206 -6.36 8.84 -27.04
C LEU A 206 -7.88 8.71 -27.24
N GLY A 207 -8.66 8.84 -26.18
CA GLY A 207 -10.11 8.82 -26.20
C GLY A 207 -10.71 9.91 -27.09
N ASN A 208 -10.17 11.13 -27.08
CA ASN A 208 -10.61 12.19 -27.99
C ASN A 208 -10.16 11.95 -29.44
N THR A 209 -8.94 11.42 -29.64
CA THR A 209 -8.39 11.19 -30.98
C THR A 209 -9.07 9.99 -31.67
N TYR A 210 -9.30 8.90 -30.94
CA TYR A 210 -10.00 7.73 -31.44
C TYR A 210 -11.52 7.90 -31.36
N GLY A 211 -12.06 8.55 -30.34
CA GLY A 211 -13.51 8.69 -30.11
C GLY A 211 -14.23 9.56 -31.14
N ALA A 212 -13.59 10.57 -31.73
CA ALA A 212 -14.23 11.38 -32.76
C ALA A 212 -14.46 10.61 -34.08
N GLY A 213 -13.64 9.59 -34.37
CA GLY A 213 -13.74 8.79 -35.60
C GLY A 213 -14.28 7.37 -35.41
N SER A 214 -13.96 6.70 -34.30
CA SER A 214 -14.35 5.30 -34.09
C SER A 214 -15.72 5.16 -33.44
N SER A 215 -16.14 6.06 -32.54
CA SER A 215 -17.47 5.94 -31.92
C SER A 215 -18.60 6.22 -32.92
N THR A 216 -18.38 7.14 -33.85
CA THR A 216 -19.27 7.40 -35.01
C THR A 216 -19.20 6.26 -36.02
N PHE A 217 -18.03 5.64 -36.23
CA PHE A 217 -17.90 4.44 -37.07
C PHE A 217 -18.56 3.19 -36.44
N PHE A 218 -18.43 2.97 -35.13
CA PHE A 218 -19.09 1.89 -34.39
C PHE A 218 -20.59 2.14 -34.24
N ALA A 219 -21.02 3.38 -34.08
CA ALA A 219 -22.45 3.75 -34.13
C ALA A 219 -23.03 3.46 -35.53
N HIS A 220 -22.34 3.84 -36.61
CA HIS A 220 -22.77 3.50 -37.98
C HIS A 220 -22.66 2.01 -38.31
N LEU A 221 -21.69 1.27 -37.75
CA LEU A 221 -21.63 -0.19 -37.85
C LEU A 221 -22.78 -0.86 -37.09
N ALA A 222 -23.12 -0.37 -35.89
CA ALA A 222 -24.21 -0.91 -35.09
C ALA A 222 -25.59 -0.64 -35.71
N GLU A 223 -25.73 0.45 -36.47
CA GLU A 223 -27.00 0.86 -37.07
C GLU A 223 -27.26 0.21 -38.45
N GLY A 224 -26.28 -0.48 -39.07
CA GLY A 224 -26.51 -1.08 -40.39
C GLY A 224 -25.56 -2.17 -40.90
N ALA A 225 -24.49 -2.53 -40.18
CA ALA A 225 -23.57 -3.56 -40.67
C ALA A 225 -23.94 -4.95 -40.15
N SER A 226 -24.01 -5.93 -41.06
CA SER A 226 -24.35 -7.30 -40.72
C SER A 226 -23.33 -7.89 -39.72
N PRO A 227 -23.77 -8.60 -38.67
CA PRO A 227 -22.91 -9.16 -37.63
C PRO A 227 -21.80 -10.11 -38.13
N HIS A 228 -21.91 -10.60 -39.37
CA HIS A 228 -20.90 -11.42 -40.03
C HIS A 228 -19.58 -10.68 -40.31
N LEU A 229 -19.61 -9.36 -40.51
CA LEU A 229 -18.41 -8.57 -40.82
C LEU A 229 -17.52 -8.36 -39.57
N LEU A 230 -18.14 -8.17 -38.40
CA LEU A 230 -17.44 -8.10 -37.11
C LEU A 230 -16.81 -9.45 -36.74
N LEU A 231 -17.49 -10.56 -37.05
CA LEU A 231 -16.92 -11.90 -36.85
C LEU A 231 -15.76 -12.18 -37.81
N ALA A 232 -15.82 -11.68 -39.06
CA ALA A 232 -14.73 -11.82 -40.01
C ALA A 232 -13.48 -11.03 -39.57
N ASP A 233 -13.65 -9.83 -39.02
CA ASP A 233 -12.54 -9.02 -38.52
C ASP A 233 -11.92 -9.62 -37.24
N LEU A 234 -12.75 -10.03 -36.26
CA LEU A 234 -12.27 -10.74 -35.07
C LEU A 234 -11.54 -12.04 -35.43
N LYS A 235 -12.07 -12.80 -36.39
CA LYS A 235 -11.42 -14.01 -36.90
C LYS A 235 -10.09 -13.68 -37.56
N GLY A 236 -10.03 -12.62 -38.37
CA GLY A 236 -8.79 -12.14 -38.98
C GLY A 236 -7.73 -11.77 -37.94
N GLN A 237 -8.13 -11.04 -36.89
CA GLN A 237 -7.22 -10.67 -35.79
C GLN A 237 -6.73 -11.90 -35.00
N MET A 238 -7.60 -12.88 -34.76
CA MET A 238 -7.22 -14.13 -34.11
C MET A 238 -6.30 -15.00 -34.97
N ASP A 239 -6.54 -15.10 -36.28
CA ASP A 239 -5.67 -15.85 -37.19
C ASP A 239 -4.28 -15.20 -37.31
N LEU A 240 -4.21 -13.87 -37.27
CA LEU A 240 -2.95 -13.13 -37.26
C LEU A 240 -2.16 -13.35 -35.96
N LEU A 241 -2.85 -13.44 -34.82
CA LEU A 241 -2.26 -13.84 -33.54
C LEU A 241 -1.78 -15.29 -33.55
N ALA A 242 -2.57 -16.20 -34.11
CA ALA A 242 -2.22 -17.62 -34.23
C ALA A 242 -0.97 -17.81 -35.11
N MET A 243 -0.87 -17.09 -36.23
CA MET A 243 0.34 -17.11 -37.08
C MET A 243 1.57 -16.59 -36.34
N LYS A 244 1.42 -15.54 -35.52
CA LYS A 244 2.54 -15.02 -34.71
C LYS A 244 2.98 -15.99 -33.61
N MET A 245 2.05 -16.72 -32.99
CA MET A 245 2.39 -17.71 -31.95
C MET A 245 2.96 -19.00 -32.53
N SER A 246 2.52 -19.41 -33.73
CA SER A 246 3.02 -20.61 -34.41
C SER A 246 4.37 -20.43 -35.10
N GLY A 247 4.87 -19.19 -35.23
CA GLY A 247 6.12 -18.85 -35.91
C GLY A 247 7.37 -18.78 -35.00
N LYS A 248 7.29 -19.29 -33.77
CA LYS A 248 8.42 -19.46 -32.84
C LYS A 248 8.66 -20.94 -32.58
#